data_AF-A0A7H0IEK7-F1
#
_entry.id   AF-A0A7H0IEK7-F1
#
_cell.length_a   1.000
_cell.length_b   1.000
_cell.length_c   1.000
_cell.angle_alpha   90.00
_cell.angle_beta   90.00
_cell.angle_gamma   90.00
#
_symmetry.space_group_name_H-M   'P 1'
#
loop_
_entity.id
_entity.type
_entity.pdbx_description
1 polymer ?
#
loop_
_entity_poly.entity_id
_entity_poly.type
_entity_poly.pdbx_seq_one_letter_code
_entity_poly.pdbx_strand_id
1 'polypeptide(L)' 'MSYEPQNYPLPEPSPVPGCSECLSFVTARRNARSTHDYSAVTDANVLLRRHLAEAH' A
#
# COMPACT_ATOMS: atom_id res chain seq x y z
N MET A 1 15.35 -24.83 -9.53
CA MET A 1 14.38 -23.77 -9.18
C MET A 1 15.10 -22.44 -9.31
N SER A 2 14.94 -21.77 -10.45
CA SER A 2 15.56 -20.46 -10.67
C SER A 2 14.75 -19.43 -9.89
N TYR A 3 15.36 -18.81 -8.88
CA TYR A 3 14.75 -17.70 -8.15
C TYR A 3 15.00 -16.44 -8.98
N GLU A 4 14.02 -16.03 -9.79
CA GLU A 4 14.05 -14.67 -10.32
C GLU A 4 13.76 -13.73 -9.15
N PRO A 5 14.70 -12.84 -8.76
CA PRO A 5 14.46 -11.94 -7.67
C PRO A 5 13.34 -10.99 -8.10
N GLN A 6 12.20 -11.11 -7.43
CA GLN A 6 11.19 -10.06 -7.46
C GLN A 6 11.88 -8.76 -7.03
N ASN A 7 11.83 -7.73 -7.88
CA ASN A 7 12.52 -6.47 -7.63
C ASN A 7 11.87 -5.76 -6.44
N TYR A 8 12.45 -5.97 -5.25
CA TYR A 8 12.03 -5.33 -4.01
C TYR A 8 12.84 -4.05 -3.78
N PRO A 9 12.19 -2.97 -3.32
CA PRO A 9 10.80 -2.91 -2.88
C PRO A 9 9.79 -2.79 -4.03
N LEU A 10 8.65 -3.49 -3.90
CA LEU A 10 7.54 -3.36 -4.85
C LEU A 10 7.03 -1.90 -4.89
N PRO A 11 6.58 -1.40 -6.04
CA PRO A 11 6.11 -0.02 -6.18
C PRO A 11 4.90 0.27 -5.26
N GLU A 12 4.77 1.50 -4.79
CA GLU A 12 3.64 1.87 -3.93
C GLU A 12 2.30 1.74 -4.68
N PRO A 13 1.29 1.06 -4.11
CA PRO A 13 -0.04 0.97 -4.71
C PRO A 13 -0.70 2.34 -4.81
N SER A 14 -1.44 2.54 -5.91
CA SER A 14 -2.20 3.76 -6.20
C SER A 14 -3.67 3.58 -5.84
N PRO A 15 -4.31 4.58 -5.19
CA PRO A 15 -5.74 4.50 -4.86
C PRO A 15 -6.61 4.60 -6.12
N VAL A 16 -7.79 3.98 -6.09
CA VAL A 16 -8.83 4.22 -7.10
C VAL A 16 -9.56 5.54 -6.79
N PRO A 17 -9.66 6.48 -7.74
CA PRO A 17 -10.39 7.72 -7.53
C PRO A 17 -11.88 7.44 -7.27
N GLY A 18 -12.42 8.03 -6.20
CA GLY A 18 -13.82 7.84 -5.80
C GLY A 18 -14.06 6.75 -4.76
N CYS A 19 -13.05 5.93 -4.42
CA CYS A 19 -13.16 4.98 -3.31
C CYS A 19 -12.68 5.62 -1.99
N SER A 20 -13.59 5.73 -1.01
CA SER A 20 -13.30 6.30 0.32
C SER A 20 -12.34 5.45 1.14
N GLU A 21 -12.39 4.13 0.97
CA GLU A 21 -11.52 3.19 1.68
C GLU A 21 -10.08 3.27 1.17
N CYS A 22 -9.90 3.32 -0.16
CA CYS A 22 -8.62 3.61 -0.79
C CYS A 22 -7.99 4.91 -0.26
N LEU A 23 -8.79 5.99 -0.16
CA LEU A 23 -8.33 7.27 0.38
C LEU A 23 -7.92 7.18 1.85
N SER A 24 -8.61 6.35 2.63
CA SER A 24 -8.30 6.11 4.04
C SER A 24 -6.93 5.44 4.20
N PHE A 25 -6.62 4.42 3.39
CA PHE A 25 -5.30 3.77 3.40
C PHE A 25 -4.17 4.72 2.96
N VAL A 26 -4.40 5.55 1.93
CA VAL A 26 -3.40 6.53 1.49
C VAL A 26 -3.16 7.60 2.55
N THR A 27 -4.20 8.04 3.25
CA THR A 27 -4.09 8.98 4.35
C THR A 27 -3.31 8.37 5.52
N ALA A 28 -3.64 7.13 5.91
CA ALA A 28 -2.93 6.40 6.95
C ALA A 28 -1.43 6.25 6.60
N ARG A 29 -1.12 5.87 5.36
CA ARG A 29 0.25 5.78 4.84
C ARG A 29 0.99 7.11 4.95
N ARG A 30 0.36 8.22 4.57
CA ARG A 30 0.97 9.55 4.61
C ARG A 30 1.26 9.99 6.05
N ASN A 31 0.33 9.72 6.97
CA ASN A 31 0.50 10.01 8.39
C ASN A 31 1.65 9.19 8.97
N ALA A 32 1.71 7.89 8.68
CA ALA A 32 2.79 7.00 9.11
C ALA A 32 4.17 7.44 8.59
N ARG A 33 4.28 7.88 7.32
CA ARG A 33 5.51 8.48 6.79
C ARG A 33 5.90 9.73 7.58
N SER A 34 4.93 10.58 7.95
CA SER A 34 5.19 11.80 8.72
C SER A 34 5.70 11.49 10.13
N THR A 35 5.27 10.39 10.74
CA THR A 35 5.72 9.95 12.07
C THR A 35 6.95 9.02 12.01
N HIS A 36 7.53 8.80 10.82
CA HIS A 36 8.63 7.86 10.58
C HIS A 36 8.32 6.40 10.97
N ASP A 37 7.04 6.02 10.98
CA ASP A 37 6.60 4.65 11.22
C ASP A 37 6.52 3.87 9.90
N TYR A 38 7.66 3.35 9.45
CA TYR A 38 7.76 2.64 8.17
C TYR A 38 7.09 1.26 8.16
N SER A 39 6.84 0.67 9.34
CA SER A 39 6.04 -0.55 9.46
C SER A 39 4.59 -0.26 9.08
N ALA A 40 3.99 0.78 9.66
CA ALA A 40 2.63 1.19 9.32
C ALA A 40 2.48 1.64 7.86
N VAL A 41 3.53 2.22 7.25
CA VAL A 41 3.56 2.52 5.81
C VAL A 41 3.44 1.25 4.97
N THR A 42 4.17 0.21 5.35
CA THR A 42 4.15 -1.09 4.67
C THR A 42 2.78 -1.76 4.84
N ASP A 43 2.22 -1.74 6.05
CA ASP A 43 0.89 -2.28 6.32
C ASP A 43 -0.19 -1.58 5.50
N ALA A 44 -0.16 -0.24 5.43
CA ALA A 44 -1.09 0.52 4.60
C ALA A 44 -0.97 0.17 3.10
N ASN A 45 0.24 -0.11 2.61
CA ASN A 45 0.45 -0.59 1.24
C ASN A 45 -0.10 -2.01 1.03
N VAL A 46 0.08 -2.92 1.99
CA VAL A 46 -0.47 -4.29 1.92
C VAL A 46 -1.99 -4.27 1.94
N LEU A 47 -2.59 -3.49 2.84
CA LEU A 47 -4.05 -3.33 2.94
C LEU A 47 -4.64 -2.70 1.69
N LEU A 48 -4.01 -1.66 1.15
CA LEU A 48 -4.47 -1.04 -0.10
C LEU A 48 -4.41 -2.05 -1.26
N ARG A 49 -3.33 -2.84 -1.40
CA ARG A 49 -3.24 -3.89 -2.44
C ARG A 49 -4.33 -4.93 -2.30
N ARG A 50 -4.59 -5.36 -1.07
CA ARG A 50 -5.64 -6.32 -0.77
C ARG A 50 -7.02 -5.76 -1.16
N HIS A 51 -7.34 -4.54 -0.72
CA HIS A 51 -8.60 -3.88 -1.07
C HIS A 51 -8.74 -3.71 -2.59
N LEU A 52 -7.68 -3.31 -3.28
CA LEU A 52 -7.67 -3.20 -4.74
C LEU A 52 -7.88 -4.53 -5.46
N ALA A 53 -7.56 -5.67 -4.83
CA ALA A 53 -7.78 -6.99 -5.43
C ALA A 53 -9.15 -7.60 -5.06
N GLU A 54 -9.73 -7.19 -3.92
CA GLU A 54 -11.02 -7.69 -3.44
C GLU A 54 -12.20 -6.83 -3.94
N ALA A 55 -12.03 -5.52 -4.05
CA ALA A 55 -13.09 -4.57 -4.37
C ALA A 55 -13.00 -3.96 -5.79
N HIS A 56 -11.87 -4.14 -6.48
CA HIS A 56 -11.58 -3.57 -7.80
C HIS A 56 -10.94 -4.61 -8.72
#